data_AF-A0A564N2A7-F1
#
_entry.id   AF-A0A564N2A7-F1
#
_cell.length_a   1.000
_cell.length_b   1.000
_cell.length_c   1.000
_cell.angle_alpha   90.00
_cell.angle_beta   90.00
_cell.angle_gamma   90.00
#
_symmetry.space_group_name_H-M   'P 1'
#
loop_
_entity.id
_entity.type
_entity.pdbx_description
1 polymer ?
#
loop_
_entity_poly.entity_id
_entity_poly.type
_entity_poly.pdbx_seq_one_letter_code
_entity_poly.pdbx_strand_id
1 'polypeptide(L)'
;MTKSFLEGKIQSVFDDFEQERWCNLNTNGFSYENYQSKVNQQKYIIKYYGAYFCELYGMFGKFLNSYTEKDLNILSIGCGSGVDCEALNRVCIDQNRVVNKRYVGIDIVDWNYRPDFQWSSFKTISASNLDSSDVENVDLFVFPKSLTELPEDIRVHIGNTITTYSKKDIIYFINTYVTNNPTNPDCVDGISQFSKINKILNDNSWECSSEPSVYYYKKDSGWLGYNFDFFKIPDEVSEFVSELKDSCNNHNNSKMCLDCDIDFWPIFTSKYLAYNLLIYTRG
;
A
#
# COMPACT_ATOMS: atom_id res chain seq x y z
N MET A 1 16.76 -7.22 -12.33
CA MET A 1 15.95 -6.17 -12.98
C MET A 1 14.95 -5.57 -11.97
N THR A 2 14.31 -6.36 -11.10
CA THR A 2 13.47 -5.87 -9.98
C THR A 2 14.20 -5.02 -8.97
N LYS A 3 15.41 -5.45 -8.61
CA LYS A 3 16.32 -4.69 -7.74
C LYS A 3 16.54 -3.28 -8.24
N SER A 4 16.98 -3.14 -9.50
CA SER A 4 17.22 -1.84 -10.14
C SER A 4 15.96 -1.00 -10.28
N PHE A 5 14.79 -1.62 -10.49
CA PHE A 5 13.51 -0.90 -10.49
C PHE A 5 13.21 -0.29 -9.12
N LEU A 6 13.30 -1.10 -8.05
CA LEU A 6 13.00 -0.66 -6.70
C LEU A 6 13.97 0.43 -6.24
N GLU A 7 15.26 0.18 -6.42
CA GLU A 7 16.34 1.13 -6.12
C GLU A 7 16.15 2.44 -6.90
N GLY A 8 15.92 2.35 -8.21
CA GLY A 8 15.71 3.52 -9.07
C GLY A 8 14.46 4.33 -8.73
N LYS A 9 13.35 3.68 -8.34
CA LYS A 9 12.14 4.39 -7.89
C LYS A 9 12.43 5.21 -6.64
N ILE A 10 13.07 4.63 -5.64
CA ILE A 10 13.39 5.33 -4.40
C ILE A 10 14.43 6.43 -4.65
N GLN A 11 15.44 6.14 -5.47
CA GLN A 11 16.43 7.14 -5.88
C GLN A 11 15.77 8.34 -6.55
N SER A 12 14.86 8.12 -7.51
CA SER A 12 14.19 9.23 -8.23
C SER A 12 13.41 10.15 -7.29
N VAL A 13 12.80 9.60 -6.24
CA VAL A 13 12.06 10.36 -5.24
C VAL A 13 13.02 11.10 -4.31
N PHE A 14 14.17 10.48 -4.01
CA PHE A 14 15.24 11.07 -3.21
C PHE A 14 15.97 12.20 -3.95
N ASP A 15 16.24 12.06 -5.25
CA ASP A 15 16.85 13.12 -6.06
C ASP A 15 15.94 14.36 -6.14
N ASP A 16 14.63 14.14 -6.23
CA ASP A 16 13.61 15.20 -6.18
C ASP A 16 13.38 15.73 -4.74
N PHE A 17 13.99 15.10 -3.73
CA PHE A 17 13.90 15.50 -2.32
C PHE A 17 14.84 16.64 -1.95
N GLU A 18 15.82 16.98 -2.81
CA GLU A 18 16.79 18.03 -2.51
C GLU A 18 16.25 19.45 -2.83
N GLN A 19 15.97 20.24 -1.78
CA GLN A 19 16.81 21.40 -1.44
C GLN A 19 16.37 22.26 -0.23
N GLU A 20 15.13 22.32 0.28
CA GLU A 20 14.82 23.43 1.24
C GLU A 20 13.77 23.19 2.36
N ARG A 21 13.41 21.97 2.75
CA ARG A 21 12.21 21.81 3.62
C ARG A 21 12.30 20.75 4.72
N TRP A 22 13.48 20.52 5.31
CA TRP A 22 13.64 19.59 6.44
C TRP A 22 12.69 19.90 7.60
N CYS A 23 12.49 21.18 7.93
CA CYS A 23 11.57 21.57 9.00
C CYS A 23 10.10 21.32 8.66
N ASN A 24 9.75 21.15 7.38
CA ASN A 24 8.40 20.74 7.00
C ASN A 24 8.17 19.25 7.25
N LEU A 25 9.21 18.46 7.47
CA LEU A 25 9.11 17.06 7.89
C LEU A 25 8.80 16.93 9.39
N ASN A 26 8.93 18.03 10.15
CA ASN A 26 8.61 18.13 11.57
C ASN A 26 7.09 18.25 11.83
N THR A 27 6.26 18.22 10.79
CA THR A 27 4.81 18.06 10.98
C THR A 27 4.53 16.68 11.55
N ASN A 28 4.03 16.65 12.79
CA ASN A 28 3.65 15.42 13.46
C ASN A 28 2.45 14.78 12.75
N GLY A 29 2.64 13.54 12.30
CA GLY A 29 1.56 12.68 11.85
C GLY A 29 1.60 12.27 10.39
N PHE A 30 1.11 11.07 10.14
CA PHE A 30 0.81 10.51 8.83
C PHE A 30 -0.70 10.61 8.64
N SER A 31 -1.19 11.79 8.25
CA SER A 31 -2.60 12.05 7.98
C SER A 31 -2.80 12.42 6.51
N TYR A 32 -4.01 12.22 5.99
CA TYR A 32 -4.34 12.62 4.62
C TYR A 32 -4.11 14.13 4.37
N GLU A 33 -4.33 14.97 5.37
CA GLU A 33 -4.06 16.42 5.31
C GLU A 33 -2.56 16.68 5.10
N ASN A 34 -1.70 15.93 5.79
CA ASN A 34 -0.26 16.06 5.67
C ASN A 34 0.24 15.58 4.30
N TYR A 35 -0.39 14.58 3.70
CA TYR A 35 -0.01 14.07 2.38
C TYR A 35 -0.42 14.97 1.20
N GLN A 36 -1.16 16.06 1.42
CA GLN A 36 -1.29 17.11 0.40
C GLN A 36 0.05 17.78 0.08
N SER A 37 1.03 17.69 1.00
CA SER A 37 2.39 18.15 0.79
C SER A 37 3.23 17.11 0.06
N LYS A 38 3.81 17.48 -1.09
CA LYS A 38 4.79 16.66 -1.83
C LYS A 38 5.94 16.17 -0.94
N VAL A 39 6.39 17.00 0.01
CA VAL A 39 7.48 16.65 0.96
C VAL A 39 7.08 15.49 1.89
N ASN A 40 5.83 15.46 2.36
CA ASN A 40 5.33 14.35 3.17
C ASN A 40 5.06 13.09 2.35
N GLN A 41 4.69 13.24 1.07
CA GLN A 41 4.62 12.11 0.13
C GLN A 41 6.01 11.50 -0.11
N GLN A 42 7.04 12.33 -0.32
CA GLN A 42 8.44 11.90 -0.47
C GLN A 42 8.92 11.17 0.79
N LYS A 43 8.69 11.76 1.98
CA LYS A 43 8.95 11.13 3.27
C LYS A 43 8.29 9.74 3.31
N TYR A 44 7.00 9.66 3.07
CA TYR A 44 6.28 8.39 3.07
C TYR A 44 6.91 7.34 2.15
N ILE A 45 7.23 7.72 0.91
CA ILE A 45 7.81 6.82 -0.08
C ILE A 45 9.19 6.32 0.38
N ILE A 46 10.08 7.22 0.81
CA ILE A 46 11.42 6.84 1.28
C ILE A 46 11.33 5.89 2.49
N LYS A 47 10.34 6.05 3.39
CA LYS A 47 10.16 5.16 4.55
C LYS A 47 9.55 3.81 4.22
N TYR A 48 8.43 3.83 3.52
CA TYR A 48 7.51 2.70 3.45
C TYR A 48 7.58 1.94 2.13
N TYR A 49 7.91 2.62 1.02
CA TYR A 49 7.72 2.08 -0.32
C TYR A 49 8.45 0.75 -0.52
N GLY A 50 9.73 0.64 -0.12
CA GLY A 50 10.48 -0.59 -0.35
C GLY A 50 9.91 -1.80 0.37
N ALA A 51 9.53 -1.66 1.64
CA ALA A 51 8.94 -2.76 2.40
C ALA A 51 7.54 -3.13 1.87
N TYR A 52 6.71 -2.13 1.58
CA TYR A 52 5.35 -2.37 1.07
C TYR A 52 5.39 -2.97 -0.34
N PHE A 53 6.33 -2.55 -1.18
CA PHE A 53 6.58 -3.15 -2.47
C PHE A 53 6.93 -4.63 -2.34
N CYS A 54 7.85 -5.01 -1.43
CA CYS A 54 8.19 -6.41 -1.20
C CYS A 54 6.98 -7.25 -0.77
N GLU A 55 6.18 -6.74 0.16
CA GLU A 55 4.96 -7.41 0.63
C GLU A 55 3.98 -7.64 -0.53
N LEU A 56 3.62 -6.57 -1.24
CA LEU A 56 2.67 -6.61 -2.35
C LEU A 56 3.19 -7.44 -3.53
N TYR A 57 4.49 -7.40 -3.82
CA TYR A 57 5.12 -8.25 -4.82
C TYR A 57 4.92 -9.74 -4.47
N GLY A 58 5.18 -10.12 -3.22
CA GLY A 58 4.95 -11.49 -2.76
C GLY A 58 3.48 -11.90 -2.84
N MET A 59 2.55 -10.99 -2.56
CA MET A 59 1.12 -11.24 -2.61
C MET A 59 0.59 -11.38 -4.03
N PHE A 60 0.91 -10.44 -4.92
CA PHE A 60 0.51 -10.54 -6.33
C PHE A 60 1.11 -11.79 -6.97
N GLY A 61 2.33 -12.18 -6.60
CA GLY A 61 2.92 -13.44 -7.05
C GLY A 61 2.11 -14.67 -6.64
N LYS A 62 1.57 -14.69 -5.40
CA LYS A 62 0.67 -15.76 -4.95
C LYS A 62 -0.68 -15.72 -5.67
N PHE A 63 -1.27 -14.54 -5.80
CA PHE A 63 -2.56 -14.35 -6.46
C PHE A 63 -2.52 -14.77 -7.94
N LEU A 64 -1.50 -14.32 -8.69
CA LEU A 64 -1.38 -14.63 -10.12
C LEU A 64 -1.09 -16.10 -10.41
N ASN A 65 -0.56 -16.86 -9.43
CA ASN A 65 -0.38 -18.30 -9.55
C ASN A 65 -1.71 -19.07 -9.52
N SER A 66 -2.75 -18.54 -8.86
CA SER A 66 -4.09 -19.15 -8.80
C SER A 66 -5.09 -18.48 -9.74
N TYR A 67 -4.82 -17.27 -10.21
CA TYR A 67 -5.69 -16.54 -11.13
C TYR A 67 -5.51 -16.98 -12.59
N THR A 68 -6.53 -17.60 -13.15
CA THR A 68 -6.48 -18.22 -14.49
C THR A 68 -7.06 -17.35 -15.61
N GLU A 69 -7.89 -16.37 -15.28
CA GLU A 69 -8.56 -15.54 -16.27
C GLU A 69 -7.60 -14.62 -17.03
N LYS A 70 -7.98 -14.28 -18.26
CA LYS A 70 -7.16 -13.45 -19.15
C LYS A 70 -7.21 -11.97 -18.79
N ASP A 71 -8.38 -11.49 -18.36
CA ASP A 71 -8.64 -10.09 -18.05
C ASP A 71 -8.75 -9.93 -16.53
N LEU A 72 -8.04 -8.96 -15.98
CA LEU A 72 -7.97 -8.69 -14.54
C LEU A 72 -8.30 -7.21 -14.29
N ASN A 73 -9.47 -6.94 -13.71
CA ASN A 73 -9.86 -5.61 -13.26
C ASN A 73 -9.57 -5.47 -11.76
N ILE A 74 -8.76 -4.47 -11.41
CA ILE A 74 -8.34 -4.20 -10.04
C ILE A 74 -8.91 -2.86 -9.59
N LEU A 75 -9.46 -2.83 -8.37
CA LEU A 75 -9.74 -1.59 -7.64
C LEU A 75 -8.88 -1.55 -6.37
N SER A 76 -7.98 -0.56 -6.28
CA SER A 76 -7.14 -0.33 -5.11
C SER A 76 -7.62 0.87 -4.32
N ILE A 77 -8.02 0.67 -3.07
CA ILE A 77 -8.67 1.65 -2.21
C ILE A 77 -7.67 2.21 -1.20
N GLY A 78 -7.42 3.52 -1.26
CA GLY A 78 -6.32 4.15 -0.53
C GLY A 78 -4.97 3.77 -1.15
N CYS A 79 -4.87 3.85 -2.47
CA CYS A 79 -3.72 3.38 -3.24
C CYS A 79 -2.43 4.18 -3.02
N GLY A 80 -2.53 5.37 -2.42
CA GLY A 80 -1.41 6.24 -2.17
C GLY A 80 -0.58 6.54 -3.42
N SER A 81 0.73 6.27 -3.31
CA SER A 81 1.71 6.37 -4.40
C SER A 81 1.54 5.32 -5.51
N GLY A 82 0.63 4.35 -5.39
CA GLY A 82 0.45 3.28 -6.37
C GLY A 82 1.52 2.18 -6.30
N VAL A 83 2.11 1.96 -5.12
CA VAL A 83 3.13 0.92 -4.88
C VAL A 83 2.63 -0.49 -5.23
N ASP A 84 1.35 -0.76 -5.01
CA ASP A 84 0.68 -2.00 -5.40
C ASP A 84 0.52 -2.13 -6.92
N CYS A 85 0.24 -1.03 -7.63
CA CYS A 85 0.21 -1.00 -9.08
C CYS A 85 1.59 -1.35 -9.68
N GLU A 86 2.65 -0.75 -9.14
CA GLU A 86 4.04 -1.03 -9.55
C GLU A 86 4.47 -2.46 -9.19
N ALA A 87 4.09 -2.95 -8.00
CA ALA A 87 4.35 -4.32 -7.59
C ALA A 87 3.65 -5.34 -8.52
N LEU A 88 2.38 -5.12 -8.84
CA LEU A 88 1.64 -5.96 -9.80
C LEU A 88 2.34 -6.00 -11.16
N ASN A 89 2.71 -4.83 -11.70
CA ASN A 89 3.42 -4.75 -12.98
C ASN A 89 4.71 -5.58 -12.94
N ARG A 90 5.48 -5.42 -11.87
CA ARG A 90 6.76 -6.10 -11.70
C ARG A 90 6.59 -7.61 -11.63
N VAL A 91 5.65 -8.11 -10.83
CA VAL A 91 5.39 -9.55 -10.74
C VAL A 91 5.00 -10.11 -12.10
N CYS A 92 4.13 -9.43 -12.86
CA CYS A 92 3.77 -9.89 -14.21
C CYS A 92 5.00 -10.03 -15.13
N ILE A 93 5.91 -9.05 -15.09
CA ILE A 93 7.16 -9.09 -15.88
C ILE A 93 8.04 -10.24 -15.42
N ASP A 94 8.29 -10.38 -14.12
CA ASP A 94 9.22 -11.37 -13.58
C ASP A 94 8.72 -12.81 -13.73
N GLN A 95 7.40 -13.02 -13.69
CA GLN A 95 6.77 -14.33 -13.88
C GLN A 95 6.40 -14.61 -15.35
N ASN A 96 6.69 -13.72 -16.29
CA ASN A 96 6.22 -13.79 -17.68
C ASN A 96 4.70 -14.02 -17.79
N ARG A 97 3.92 -13.41 -16.88
CA ARG A 97 2.46 -13.59 -16.84
C ARG A 97 1.77 -12.65 -17.81
N VAL A 98 1.18 -13.22 -18.86
CA VAL A 98 0.36 -12.48 -19.83
C VAL A 98 -1.07 -12.39 -19.31
N VAL A 99 -1.39 -11.26 -18.68
CA VAL A 99 -2.73 -10.90 -18.20
C VAL A 99 -3.06 -9.46 -18.61
N ASN A 100 -4.25 -9.28 -19.18
CA ASN A 100 -4.80 -7.99 -19.57
C ASN A 100 -5.28 -7.27 -18.30
N LYS A 101 -4.45 -6.37 -17.80
CA LYS A 101 -4.76 -5.62 -16.57
C LYS A 101 -5.61 -4.40 -16.89
N ARG A 102 -6.52 -4.07 -15.99
CA ARG A 102 -7.11 -2.73 -15.85
C ARG A 102 -7.06 -2.38 -14.36
N TYR A 103 -6.26 -1.39 -14.02
CA TYR A 103 -6.06 -0.97 -12.63
C TYR A 103 -6.70 0.39 -12.41
N VAL A 104 -7.52 0.51 -11.38
CA VAL A 104 -8.05 1.79 -10.87
C VAL A 104 -7.57 1.95 -9.44
N GLY A 105 -6.68 2.91 -9.21
CA GLY A 105 -6.32 3.33 -7.86
C GLY A 105 -7.18 4.52 -7.44
N ILE A 106 -7.74 4.49 -6.24
CA ILE A 106 -8.44 5.63 -5.66
C ILE A 106 -7.73 6.07 -4.39
N ASP A 107 -7.65 7.39 -4.19
CA ASP A 107 -7.17 8.00 -2.96
C ASP A 107 -7.74 9.41 -2.84
N ILE A 108 -7.86 9.93 -1.62
CA ILE A 108 -8.27 11.33 -1.40
C ILE A 108 -7.15 12.32 -1.66
N VAL A 109 -5.90 11.85 -1.68
CA VAL A 109 -4.72 12.64 -1.98
C VAL A 109 -4.30 12.43 -3.43
N ASP A 110 -3.92 13.52 -4.09
CA ASP A 110 -3.26 13.44 -5.39
C ASP A 110 -1.74 13.23 -5.22
N TRP A 111 -1.29 12.00 -5.44
CA TRP A 111 0.10 11.62 -5.22
C TRP A 111 0.96 11.92 -6.45
N ASN A 112 2.05 12.66 -6.24
CA ASN A 112 2.97 13.11 -7.29
C ASN A 112 3.77 11.97 -7.95
N TYR A 113 3.83 10.80 -7.31
CA TYR A 113 4.72 9.69 -7.70
C TYR A 113 3.97 8.44 -8.15
N ARG A 114 2.72 8.58 -8.56
CA ARG A 114 1.95 7.49 -9.15
C ARG A 114 2.58 7.02 -10.45
N PRO A 115 2.54 5.70 -10.76
CA PRO A 115 2.97 5.21 -12.05
C PRO A 115 2.03 5.68 -13.16
N ASP A 116 2.55 5.80 -14.38
CA ASP A 116 1.77 6.10 -15.59
C ASP A 116 1.85 4.91 -16.56
N PHE A 117 1.07 3.88 -16.28
CA PHE A 117 0.90 2.77 -17.21
C PHE A 117 -0.38 2.96 -18.04
N GLN A 118 -0.34 2.60 -19.32
CA GLN A 118 -1.51 2.69 -20.21
C GLN A 118 -2.74 1.89 -19.72
N TRP A 119 -2.53 0.90 -18.85
CA TRP A 119 -3.58 0.06 -18.27
C TRP A 119 -3.98 0.47 -16.85
N SER A 120 -3.37 1.53 -16.31
CA SER A 120 -3.67 2.07 -14.98
C SER A 120 -4.34 3.43 -15.07
N SER A 121 -5.21 3.72 -14.10
CA SER A 121 -5.78 5.05 -13.89
C SER A 121 -5.88 5.33 -12.40
N PHE A 122 -5.76 6.60 -12.03
CA PHE A 122 -5.84 7.04 -10.64
C PHE A 122 -6.91 8.11 -10.51
N LYS A 123 -7.81 7.94 -9.53
CA LYS A 123 -8.90 8.88 -9.23
C LYS A 123 -8.65 9.52 -7.88
N THR A 124 -8.63 10.85 -7.85
CA THR A 124 -8.57 11.62 -6.59
C THR A 124 -9.98 11.80 -6.03
N ILE A 125 -10.47 10.77 -5.34
CA ILE A 125 -11.84 10.71 -4.78
C ILE A 125 -11.84 10.02 -3.42
N SER A 126 -12.85 10.34 -2.60
CA SER A 126 -13.15 9.56 -1.39
C SER A 126 -13.77 8.22 -1.75
N ALA A 127 -13.40 7.17 -1.01
CA ALA A 127 -14.05 5.86 -1.13
C ALA A 127 -15.53 5.89 -0.72
N SER A 128 -15.99 6.92 0.00
CA SER A 128 -17.42 7.19 0.24
C SER A 128 -18.21 7.51 -1.04
N ASN A 129 -17.51 7.86 -2.13
CA ASN A 129 -18.12 8.22 -3.41
C ASN A 129 -18.09 7.07 -4.41
N LEU A 130 -17.67 5.86 -3.99
CA LEU A 130 -17.72 4.69 -4.86
C LEU A 130 -19.17 4.39 -5.25
N ASP A 131 -19.37 4.08 -6.53
CA ASP A 131 -20.67 3.72 -7.07
C ASP A 131 -20.61 2.41 -7.86
N SER A 132 -21.73 2.06 -8.50
CA SER A 132 -21.85 0.83 -9.29
C SER A 132 -20.78 0.68 -10.37
N SER A 133 -20.40 1.77 -11.04
CA SER A 133 -19.46 1.75 -12.16
C SER A 133 -18.03 1.44 -11.73
N ASP A 134 -17.70 1.72 -10.46
CA ASP A 134 -16.38 1.46 -9.90
C ASP A 134 -16.18 0.00 -9.51
N VAL A 135 -17.26 -0.72 -9.15
CA VAL A 135 -17.17 -2.07 -8.58
C VAL A 135 -17.73 -3.18 -9.47
N GLU A 136 -18.59 -2.86 -10.45
CA GLU A 136 -19.41 -3.85 -11.14
C GLU A 136 -18.60 -4.98 -11.79
N ASN A 137 -17.41 -4.68 -12.32
CA ASN A 137 -16.58 -5.64 -13.04
C ASN A 137 -15.25 -5.91 -12.33
N VAL A 138 -15.09 -5.52 -11.06
CA VAL A 138 -13.84 -5.69 -10.32
C VAL A 138 -13.63 -7.16 -9.96
N ASP A 139 -12.51 -7.71 -10.38
CA ASP A 139 -12.07 -9.06 -10.02
C ASP A 139 -11.33 -9.03 -8.68
N LEU A 140 -10.48 -8.04 -8.46
CA LEU A 140 -9.60 -7.94 -7.29
C LEU A 140 -9.71 -6.57 -6.61
N PHE A 141 -10.07 -6.58 -5.33
CA PHE A 141 -10.00 -5.42 -4.46
C PHE A 141 -8.68 -5.44 -3.68
N VAL A 142 -8.02 -4.29 -3.58
CA VAL A 142 -6.74 -4.15 -2.85
C VAL A 142 -6.87 -3.06 -1.80
N PHE A 143 -6.43 -3.35 -0.59
CA PHE A 143 -6.29 -2.39 0.50
C PHE A 143 -4.82 -2.33 0.94
N PRO A 144 -4.00 -1.45 0.33
CA PRO A 144 -2.58 -1.35 0.66
C PRO A 144 -2.40 -0.52 1.93
N LYS A 145 -2.49 -1.15 3.10
CA LYS A 145 -2.38 -0.55 4.45
C LYS A 145 -3.43 0.51 4.76
N SER A 146 -4.48 0.62 3.95
CA SER A 146 -5.49 1.69 4.05
C SER A 146 -6.64 1.39 5.02
N LEU A 147 -6.88 0.12 5.38
CA LEU A 147 -8.04 -0.29 6.18
C LEU A 147 -8.17 0.43 7.52
N THR A 148 -7.02 0.73 8.16
CA THR A 148 -6.93 1.45 9.43
C THR A 148 -7.24 2.94 9.32
N GLU A 149 -7.09 3.51 8.12
CA GLU A 149 -7.32 4.92 7.83
C GLU A 149 -8.76 5.20 7.36
N LEU A 150 -9.48 4.17 6.89
CA LEU A 150 -10.87 4.29 6.51
C LEU A 150 -11.78 4.41 7.76
N PRO A 151 -12.70 5.37 7.83
CA PRO A 151 -13.78 5.36 8.82
C PRO A 151 -14.72 4.17 8.66
N GLU A 152 -15.47 3.82 9.72
CA GLU A 152 -16.39 2.67 9.69
C GLU A 152 -17.50 2.80 8.67
N ASP A 153 -18.13 3.98 8.57
CA ASP A 153 -19.17 4.29 7.59
C ASP A 153 -18.67 4.11 6.15
N ILE A 154 -17.42 4.49 5.86
CA ILE A 154 -16.82 4.26 4.54
C ILE A 154 -16.63 2.76 4.28
N ARG A 155 -16.17 1.98 5.27
CA ARG A 155 -16.07 0.52 5.11
C ARG A 155 -17.43 -0.14 4.89
N VAL A 156 -18.46 0.33 5.59
CA VAL A 156 -19.84 -0.12 5.38
C VAL A 156 -20.32 0.21 3.97
N HIS A 157 -20.05 1.43 3.50
CA HIS A 157 -20.37 1.86 2.14
C HIS A 157 -19.69 0.98 1.09
N ILE A 158 -18.39 0.69 1.25
CA ILE A 158 -17.65 -0.21 0.35
C ILE A 158 -18.32 -1.59 0.31
N GLY A 159 -18.58 -2.20 1.47
CA GLY A 159 -19.22 -3.51 1.54
C GLY A 159 -20.57 -3.53 0.82
N ASN A 160 -21.44 -2.55 1.10
CA ASN A 160 -22.76 -2.45 0.48
C ASN A 160 -22.68 -2.21 -1.03
N THR A 161 -21.73 -1.40 -1.48
CA THR A 161 -21.55 -1.10 -2.91
C THR A 161 -21.12 -2.37 -3.66
N ILE A 162 -20.17 -3.13 -3.11
CA ILE A 162 -19.72 -4.41 -3.69
C ILE A 162 -20.88 -5.41 -3.75
N THR A 163 -21.60 -5.63 -2.64
CA THR A 163 -22.68 -6.63 -2.59
C THR A 163 -23.82 -6.29 -3.54
N THR A 164 -24.16 -5.02 -3.66
CA THR A 164 -25.28 -4.53 -4.50
C THR A 164 -24.96 -4.57 -5.99
N TYR A 165 -23.74 -4.18 -6.39
CA TYR A 165 -23.46 -3.86 -7.79
C TYR A 165 -22.43 -4.77 -8.47
N SER A 166 -21.66 -5.58 -7.73
CA SER A 166 -20.74 -6.53 -8.37
C SER A 166 -21.50 -7.51 -9.27
N LYS A 167 -21.04 -7.63 -10.51
CA LYS A 167 -21.54 -8.60 -11.51
C LYS A 167 -20.69 -9.88 -11.54
N LYS A 168 -19.69 -9.98 -10.68
CA LYS A 168 -18.82 -11.16 -10.57
C LYS A 168 -19.44 -12.16 -9.61
N ASP A 169 -19.28 -13.44 -9.91
CA ASP A 169 -19.59 -14.53 -8.97
C ASP A 169 -18.41 -14.86 -8.07
N ILE A 170 -17.20 -14.46 -8.46
CA ILE A 170 -15.97 -14.65 -7.70
C ILE A 170 -15.24 -13.32 -7.63
N ILE A 171 -14.90 -12.87 -6.43
CA ILE A 171 -14.06 -11.69 -6.19
C ILE A 171 -12.93 -12.02 -5.24
N TYR A 172 -11.84 -11.28 -5.35
CA TYR A 172 -10.64 -11.46 -4.55
C TYR A 172 -10.35 -10.21 -3.71
N PHE A 173 -9.74 -10.40 -2.55
CA PHE A 173 -9.21 -9.31 -1.73
C PHE A 173 -7.73 -9.56 -1.41
N ILE A 174 -6.92 -8.52 -1.60
CA ILE A 174 -5.56 -8.40 -1.07
C ILE A 174 -5.61 -7.32 -0.01
N ASN A 175 -5.53 -7.70 1.27
CA ASN A 175 -5.39 -6.75 2.36
C ASN A 175 -3.96 -6.79 2.89
N THR A 176 -3.36 -5.63 3.09
CA THR A 176 -2.13 -5.51 3.89
C THR A 176 -2.44 -4.75 5.17
N TYR A 177 -1.80 -5.18 6.27
CA TYR A 177 -2.12 -4.75 7.63
C TYR A 177 -1.00 -3.94 8.26
N VAL A 178 -1.34 -2.96 9.08
CA VAL A 178 -0.35 -2.18 9.83
C VAL A 178 0.09 -3.01 11.03
N THR A 179 1.40 -3.20 11.21
CA THR A 179 1.94 -3.97 12.32
C THR A 179 3.39 -3.59 12.59
N ASN A 180 3.86 -3.83 13.81
CA ASN A 180 5.28 -3.81 14.18
C ASN A 180 5.78 -5.16 14.71
N ASN A 181 4.89 -6.15 14.81
CA ASN A 181 5.16 -7.50 15.28
C ASN A 181 4.09 -8.47 14.74
N PRO A 182 4.30 -9.06 13.56
CA PRO A 182 3.25 -9.80 12.88
C PRO A 182 3.04 -11.19 13.51
N THR A 183 3.92 -11.64 14.40
CA THR A 183 3.74 -12.92 15.12
C THR A 183 2.74 -12.79 16.26
N ASN A 184 2.42 -11.57 16.71
CA ASN A 184 1.39 -11.31 17.70
C ASN A 184 0.15 -10.71 17.02
N PRO A 185 -0.98 -11.44 16.96
CA PRO A 185 -2.22 -10.93 16.36
C PRO A 185 -2.70 -9.60 16.96
N ASP A 186 -2.44 -9.35 18.25
CA ASP A 186 -2.81 -8.09 18.92
C ASP A 186 -2.03 -6.88 18.40
N CYS A 187 -0.98 -7.11 17.62
CA CYS A 187 -0.15 -6.06 17.00
C CYS A 187 -0.45 -5.90 15.50
N VAL A 188 -1.54 -6.47 14.98
CA VAL A 188 -1.90 -6.43 13.56
C VAL A 188 -3.22 -5.69 13.35
N ASP A 189 -3.09 -4.42 12.96
CA ASP A 189 -4.21 -3.52 12.73
C ASP A 189 -4.73 -3.61 11.28
N GLY A 190 -6.05 -3.57 11.13
CA GLY A 190 -6.76 -3.68 9.84
C GLY A 190 -7.66 -4.92 9.77
N ILE A 191 -7.39 -5.97 10.54
CA ILE A 191 -8.21 -7.20 10.56
C ILE A 191 -9.63 -6.89 11.05
N SER A 192 -9.76 -6.19 12.18
CA SER A 192 -11.06 -5.81 12.73
C SER A 192 -11.79 -4.82 11.82
N GLN A 193 -11.07 -3.95 11.12
CA GLN A 193 -11.63 -3.01 10.15
C GLN A 193 -12.21 -3.76 8.94
N PHE A 194 -11.47 -4.72 8.38
CA PHE A 194 -11.97 -5.57 7.28
C PHE A 194 -13.17 -6.42 7.70
N SER A 195 -13.26 -6.83 8.97
CA SER A 195 -14.39 -7.62 9.48
C SER A 195 -15.77 -7.00 9.20
N LYS A 196 -15.84 -5.65 9.10
CA LYS A 196 -17.07 -4.92 8.73
C LYS A 196 -17.48 -5.18 7.28
N ILE A 197 -16.53 -5.14 6.35
CA ILE A 197 -16.75 -5.45 4.93
C ILE A 197 -17.13 -6.94 4.80
N ASN A 198 -16.36 -7.83 5.45
CA ASN A 198 -16.64 -9.26 5.47
C ASN A 198 -18.05 -9.59 5.98
N LYS A 199 -18.48 -8.95 7.08
CA LYS A 199 -19.83 -9.18 7.62
C LYS A 199 -20.90 -8.82 6.58
N ILE A 200 -20.77 -7.68 5.89
CA ILE A 200 -21.73 -7.26 4.87
C ILE A 200 -21.73 -8.23 3.69
N LEU A 201 -20.56 -8.69 3.24
CA LEU A 201 -20.46 -9.72 2.21
C LEU A 201 -21.22 -10.99 2.61
N ASN A 202 -20.95 -11.51 3.82
CA ASN A 202 -21.60 -12.71 4.35
C ASN A 202 -23.12 -12.55 4.51
N ASP A 203 -23.57 -11.41 5.01
CA ASP A 203 -25.00 -11.08 5.16
C ASP A 203 -25.72 -10.99 3.80
N ASN A 204 -24.99 -10.90 2.68
CA ASN A 204 -25.49 -10.82 1.31
C ASN A 204 -25.01 -12.00 0.44
N SER A 205 -24.95 -13.21 1.01
CA SER A 205 -24.71 -14.47 0.29
C SER A 205 -23.35 -14.60 -0.38
N TRP A 206 -22.34 -13.86 0.07
CA TRP A 206 -20.96 -14.14 -0.30
C TRP A 206 -20.28 -15.00 0.76
N GLU A 207 -19.57 -16.03 0.31
CA GLU A 207 -18.85 -16.93 1.20
C GLU A 207 -17.35 -16.79 0.96
N CYS A 208 -16.58 -16.54 2.04
CA CYS A 208 -15.13 -16.53 1.97
C CYS A 208 -14.58 -17.96 2.01
N SER A 209 -13.67 -18.30 1.11
CA SER A 209 -13.05 -19.64 1.05
C SER A 209 -12.11 -19.94 2.22
N SER A 210 -11.78 -18.94 3.03
CA SER A 210 -10.85 -19.02 4.16
C SER A 210 -11.29 -18.09 5.28
N GLU A 211 -10.77 -18.31 6.49
CA GLU A 211 -11.02 -17.45 7.65
C GLU A 211 -10.43 -16.04 7.41
N PRO A 212 -11.25 -14.96 7.33
CA PRO A 212 -10.77 -13.61 7.02
C PRO A 212 -9.78 -13.03 8.04
N SER A 213 -9.81 -13.53 9.28
CA SER A 213 -8.87 -13.12 10.34
C SER A 213 -7.50 -13.78 10.22
N VAL A 214 -7.33 -14.81 9.39
CA VAL A 214 -6.03 -15.45 9.15
C VAL A 214 -5.22 -14.61 8.16
N TYR A 215 -3.96 -14.37 8.51
CA TYR A 215 -3.01 -13.60 7.70
C TYR A 215 -1.65 -14.29 7.62
N TYR A 216 -0.89 -13.91 6.62
CA TYR A 216 0.47 -14.36 6.36
C TYR A 216 1.46 -13.25 6.71
N TYR A 217 2.64 -13.66 7.15
CA TYR A 217 3.78 -12.77 7.35
C TYR A 217 5.08 -13.53 7.07
N LYS A 218 6.17 -12.78 6.96
CA LYS A 218 7.53 -13.34 6.90
C LYS A 218 8.17 -13.18 8.28
N LYS A 219 8.72 -14.27 8.81
CA LYS A 219 9.47 -14.23 10.08
C LYS A 219 10.58 -13.19 9.96
N ASP A 220 10.66 -12.31 10.96
CA ASP A 220 11.71 -11.31 11.02
C ASP A 220 13.08 -11.98 11.21
N SER A 221 13.97 -11.75 10.26
CA SER A 221 15.36 -12.21 10.26
C SER A 221 16.33 -11.03 10.22
N GLY A 222 15.85 -9.83 10.55
CA GLY A 222 16.60 -8.59 10.41
C GLY A 222 16.43 -8.03 9.01
N TRP A 223 17.45 -8.09 8.18
CA TRP A 223 17.43 -7.47 6.86
C TRP A 223 16.38 -8.09 5.92
N LEU A 224 15.53 -7.24 5.34
CA LEU A 224 14.43 -7.64 4.45
C LEU A 224 14.95 -8.35 3.19
N GLY A 225 16.19 -8.05 2.77
CA GLY A 225 16.84 -8.74 1.66
C GLY A 225 17.07 -10.24 1.86
N TYR A 226 17.03 -10.74 3.10
CA TYR A 226 17.04 -12.18 3.36
C TYR A 226 15.73 -12.86 2.96
N ASN A 227 14.62 -12.12 2.93
CA ASN A 227 13.32 -12.60 2.49
C ASN A 227 13.03 -12.25 1.02
N PHE A 228 13.67 -11.18 0.50
CA PHE A 228 13.47 -10.64 -0.84
C PHE A 228 14.84 -10.25 -1.41
N ASP A 229 15.50 -11.14 -2.15
CA ASP A 229 16.87 -10.96 -2.66
C ASP A 229 17.06 -9.70 -3.55
N PHE A 230 15.97 -9.18 -4.11
CA PHE A 230 15.94 -7.94 -4.88
C PHE A 230 15.82 -6.67 -4.01
N PHE A 231 15.56 -6.77 -2.71
CA PHE A 231 15.39 -5.61 -1.85
C PHE A 231 16.70 -4.82 -1.72
N LYS A 232 16.67 -3.56 -2.14
CA LYS A 232 17.77 -2.61 -2.06
C LYS A 232 17.17 -1.20 -1.96
N ILE A 233 17.68 -0.46 -1.00
CA ILE A 233 17.49 0.99 -0.87
C ILE A 233 18.82 1.62 -1.29
N PRO A 234 18.82 2.79 -1.95
CA PRO A 234 20.05 3.52 -2.22
C PRO A 234 20.85 3.78 -0.95
N ASP A 235 22.17 3.72 -1.05
CA ASP A 235 23.04 3.84 0.13
C ASP A 235 23.02 5.29 0.67
N GLU A 236 22.92 6.26 -0.23
CA GLU A 236 22.82 7.69 0.03
C GLU A 236 21.57 8.03 0.85
N VAL A 237 20.45 7.34 0.61
CA VAL A 237 19.21 7.53 1.40
C VAL A 237 19.45 7.15 2.85
N SER A 238 20.19 6.07 3.12
CA SER A 238 20.42 5.60 4.48
C SER A 238 21.34 6.56 5.25
N GLU A 239 22.40 7.05 4.59
CA GLU A 239 23.31 8.06 5.11
C GLU A 239 22.57 9.36 5.41
N PHE A 240 21.85 9.88 4.42
CA PHE A 240 21.05 11.10 4.53
C PHE A 240 20.05 11.06 5.69
N VAL A 241 19.30 9.95 5.83
CA VAL A 241 18.31 9.81 6.90
C VAL A 241 18.98 9.76 8.28
N SER A 242 20.16 9.15 8.37
CA SER A 242 20.93 9.11 9.62
C SER A 242 21.40 10.50 10.09
N GLU A 243 21.74 11.37 9.14
CA GLU A 243 22.23 12.73 9.37
C GLU A 243 21.11 13.77 9.52
N LEU A 244 19.88 13.43 9.11
CA LEU A 244 18.74 14.35 9.08
C LEU A 244 18.44 14.95 10.45
N LYS A 245 18.52 14.12 11.50
CA LYS A 245 18.25 14.55 12.88
C LYS A 245 19.27 15.61 13.34
N ASP A 246 20.54 15.41 13.01
CA ASP A 246 21.63 16.33 13.37
C ASP A 246 21.59 17.61 12.53
N SER A 247 21.22 17.48 11.25
CA SER A 247 21.12 18.60 10.30
C SER A 247 19.95 19.53 10.59
N CYS A 248 18.85 18.98 11.13
CA CYS A 248 17.65 19.74 11.45
C CYS A 248 17.83 20.71 12.64
N ASN A 249 18.62 20.33 13.64
CA ASN A 249 18.87 21.13 14.84
C ASN A 249 19.73 22.39 14.60
N ASN A 250 20.34 22.54 13.42
CA ASN A 250 21.33 23.59 13.13
C ASN A 250 20.94 24.60 12.05
N HIS A 251 19.70 24.57 11.53
CA HIS A 251 19.31 25.45 10.42
C HIS A 251 18.71 26.80 10.88
N ASN A 252 19.53 27.86 10.78
CA ASN A 252 19.13 29.28 10.80
C ASN A 252 18.35 29.81 12.02
N ASN A 253 18.43 29.19 13.20
CA ASN A 253 17.66 29.62 14.40
C ASN A 253 16.14 29.77 14.15
N SER A 254 15.61 29.07 13.14
CA SER A 254 14.19 29.08 12.82
C SER A 254 13.41 28.44 13.96
N LYS A 255 12.44 29.16 14.55
CA LYS A 255 11.57 28.62 15.61
C LYS A 255 10.85 27.33 15.23
N MET A 256 10.62 27.07 13.94
CA MET A 256 9.99 25.83 13.45
C MET A 256 10.94 24.61 13.47
N CYS A 257 12.25 24.83 13.57
CA CYS A 257 13.28 23.79 13.52
C CYS A 257 13.96 23.56 14.89
N LEU A 258 13.63 24.36 15.91
CA LEU A 258 14.25 24.28 17.25
C LEU A 258 13.84 23.03 18.03
N ASP A 259 12.69 22.42 17.70
CA ASP A 259 12.19 21.19 18.31
C ASP A 259 12.09 20.08 17.25
N CYS A 260 13.22 19.69 16.66
CA CYS A 260 13.22 18.70 15.59
C CYS A 260 13.11 17.27 16.12
N ASP A 261 11.92 16.67 16.01
CA ASP A 261 11.64 15.27 16.41
C ASP A 261 11.44 14.36 15.19
N ILE A 262 12.22 14.58 14.13
CA ILE A 262 12.11 13.74 12.93
C ILE A 262 12.65 12.35 13.24
N ASP A 263 11.75 11.41 13.53
CA ASP A 263 12.04 9.98 13.59
C ASP A 263 11.57 9.28 12.30
N PHE A 264 12.53 9.12 11.39
CA PHE A 264 12.31 8.67 10.04
C PHE A 264 13.40 7.67 9.69
N TRP A 265 13.04 6.44 9.35
CA TRP A 265 13.96 5.43 8.86
C TRP A 265 13.26 4.54 7.85
N PRO A 266 13.87 4.20 6.70
CA PRO A 266 13.34 3.19 5.81
C PRO A 266 13.08 1.88 6.54
N ILE A 267 11.99 1.20 6.17
CA ILE A 267 11.68 -0.10 6.74
C ILE A 267 12.60 -1.15 6.12
N PHE A 268 13.52 -1.64 6.93
CA PHE A 268 14.50 -2.64 6.53
C PHE A 268 14.19 -4.06 7.00
N THR A 269 13.09 -4.30 7.70
CA THR A 269 12.79 -5.61 8.29
C THR A 269 11.37 -6.08 7.99
N SER A 270 11.13 -7.39 8.08
CA SER A 270 9.82 -7.96 7.74
C SER A 270 8.79 -7.87 8.87
N LYS A 271 9.15 -7.27 10.02
CA LYS A 271 8.22 -7.11 11.17
C LYS A 271 7.06 -6.15 10.90
N TYR A 272 7.06 -5.47 9.76
CA TYR A 272 5.97 -4.58 9.34
C TYR A 272 5.10 -5.20 8.24
N LEU A 273 5.35 -6.47 7.90
CA LEU A 273 4.70 -7.16 6.80
C LEU A 273 3.72 -8.20 7.34
N ALA A 274 2.44 -7.95 7.12
CA ALA A 274 1.33 -8.82 7.44
C ALA A 274 0.22 -8.58 6.40
N TYR A 275 -0.33 -9.66 5.86
CA TYR A 275 -1.30 -9.56 4.77
C TYR A 275 -2.21 -10.76 4.66
N ASN A 276 -3.32 -10.64 3.95
CA ASN A 276 -4.12 -11.79 3.54
C ASN A 276 -4.51 -11.74 2.05
N LEU A 277 -4.83 -12.91 1.51
CA LEU A 277 -5.44 -13.08 0.21
C LEU A 277 -6.72 -13.87 0.43
N LEU A 278 -7.86 -13.26 0.13
CA LEU A 278 -9.18 -13.86 0.32
C LEU A 278 -9.89 -14.03 -1.02
N ILE A 279 -10.72 -15.07 -1.10
CA ILE A 279 -11.56 -15.38 -2.26
C ILE A 279 -12.98 -15.45 -1.74
N TYR A 280 -13.87 -14.68 -2.34
CA TYR A 280 -15.29 -14.73 -2.05
C TYR A 280 -16.05 -15.26 -3.26
N THR A 281 -16.96 -16.19 -3.02
CA THR A 281 -17.88 -16.73 -4.02
C THR A 281 -19.31 -16.37 -3.65
N ARG A 282 -20.08 -15.88 -4.61
CA ARG A 282 -21.51 -15.60 -4.43
C ARG A 282 -22.29 -16.92 -4.52
N GLY A 283 -23.08 -17.21 -3.50
CA GLY A 283 -23.99 -18.36 -3.42
C GLY A 283 -25.29 -18.17 -4.19
#